data_AF-E8T3L7-F1
#
_entry.id   AF-E8T3L7-F1
#
_cell.length_a   1.000
_cell.length_b   1.000
_cell.length_c   1.000
_cell.angle_alpha   90.00
_cell.angle_beta   90.00
_cell.angle_gamma   90.00
#
_symmetry.space_group_name_H-M   'P 1'
#
loop_
_entity.id
_entity.type
_entity.pdbx_description
1 polymer ?
#
loop_
_entity_poly.entity_id
_entity_poly.type
_entity_poly.pdbx_seq_one_letter_code
_entity_poly.pdbx_strand_id
1 'polypeptide(L)'
;MAKGRLSVRVKRRKIPPLYLLKPSELFSLFEEKIEKALSQLNMARTTNRALQESLRRKGIRKLKELRSFFEELDKAPLNRRKLAYNAFYRLFQRYQWALESGSEKEIELKVWVTSSIDYLTTFAKTVRELEDA
;
A
#
# COMPACT_ATOMS: atom_id res chain seq x y z
N MET A 1 -21.02 41.97 9.74
CA MET A 1 -19.91 41.20 9.12
C MET A 1 -19.61 39.97 9.99
N ALA A 2 -20.11 38.80 9.63
CA ALA A 2 -19.88 37.58 10.40
C ALA A 2 -18.55 36.94 9.98
N LYS A 3 -17.54 36.95 10.87
CA LYS A 3 -16.30 36.19 10.70
C LYS A 3 -16.59 34.71 10.93
N GLY A 4 -16.98 33.99 9.87
CA GLY A 4 -17.13 32.54 9.90
C GLY A 4 -15.76 31.87 10.10
N ARG A 5 -15.51 31.35 11.30
CA ARG A 5 -14.32 30.54 11.58
C ARG A 5 -14.54 29.16 10.96
N LEU A 6 -13.97 28.94 9.77
CA LEU A 6 -14.04 27.68 9.04
C LEU A 6 -13.26 26.61 9.82
N SER A 7 -13.94 25.89 10.72
CA SER A 7 -13.34 24.75 11.41
C SER A 7 -13.34 23.55 10.46
N VAL A 8 -12.22 23.34 9.75
CA VAL A 8 -12.03 22.12 8.97
C VAL A 8 -11.88 20.96 9.96
N ARG A 9 -12.95 20.18 10.17
CA ARG A 9 -12.87 18.88 10.84
C ARG A 9 -12.08 17.94 9.93
N VAL A 10 -10.76 17.90 10.10
CA VAL A 10 -9.93 16.86 9.50
C VAL A 10 -10.36 15.55 10.14
N LYS A 11 -11.13 14.72 9.40
CA LYS A 11 -11.43 13.34 9.82
C LYS A 11 -10.09 12.67 10.11
N ARG A 12 -9.87 12.26 11.37
CA ARG A 12 -8.65 11.54 11.78
C ARG A 12 -8.44 10.38 10.81
N ARG A 13 -7.30 10.38 10.12
CA ARG A 13 -6.90 9.28 9.23
C ARG A 13 -6.90 7.99 10.06
N LYS A 14 -7.62 6.96 9.61
CA LYS A 14 -7.67 5.62 10.25
C LYS A 14 -6.41 4.79 9.95
N ILE A 15 -5.25 5.43 9.80
CA ILE A 15 -4.00 4.71 9.56
C ILE A 15 -3.40 4.43 10.94
N PRO A 16 -3.16 3.16 11.31
CA PRO A 16 -2.54 2.83 12.59
C PRO A 16 -1.16 3.49 12.70
N PRO A 17 -0.62 3.69 13.91
CA PRO A 17 0.73 4.23 14.10
C PRO A 17 1.77 3.26 13.53
N LEU A 18 2.11 3.46 12.25
CA LEU A 18 2.97 2.55 11.48
C LEU A 18 4.39 2.43 12.04
N TYR A 19 4.86 3.46 12.74
CA TYR A 19 6.19 3.52 13.35
C TYR A 19 6.40 2.53 14.50
N LEU A 20 5.32 1.94 15.03
CA LEU A 20 5.40 0.89 16.06
C LEU A 20 5.57 -0.50 15.46
N LEU A 21 5.37 -0.65 14.15
CA LEU A 21 5.42 -1.93 13.46
C LEU A 21 6.82 -2.18 12.89
N LYS A 22 7.18 -3.45 12.72
CA LYS A 22 8.32 -3.85 11.91
C LYS A 22 7.99 -3.71 10.41
N PRO A 23 9.00 -3.51 9.55
CA PRO A 23 8.80 -3.54 8.10
C PRO A 23 8.00 -4.76 7.58
N SER A 24 8.27 -5.97 8.08
CA SER A 24 7.52 -7.19 7.73
C SER A 24 6.04 -7.15 8.16
N GLU A 25 5.76 -6.58 9.33
CA GLU A 25 4.39 -6.39 9.84
C GLU A 25 3.63 -5.36 8.99
N LEU A 26 4.30 -4.29 8.53
CA LEU A 26 3.71 -3.35 7.59
C LEU A 26 3.36 -4.00 6.25
N PHE A 27 4.25 -4.88 5.76
CA PHE A 27 4.01 -5.62 4.54
C PHE A 27 2.83 -6.60 4.70
N SER A 28 2.75 -7.29 5.82
CA SER A 28 1.60 -8.17 6.13
C SER A 28 0.28 -7.39 6.15
N LEU A 29 0.27 -6.21 6.79
CA LEU A 29 -0.89 -5.33 6.76
C LEU A 29 -1.24 -4.87 5.34
N PHE A 30 -0.24 -4.64 4.48
CA PHE A 30 -0.45 -4.30 3.08
C PHE A 30 -1.09 -5.43 2.29
N GLU A 31 -0.66 -6.68 2.49
CA GLU A 31 -1.30 -7.85 1.88
C GLU A 31 -2.77 -7.97 2.29
N GLU A 32 -3.08 -7.80 3.58
CA GLU A 32 -4.48 -7.76 4.03
C GLU A 32 -5.29 -6.66 3.33
N LYS A 33 -4.68 -5.49 3.07
CA LYS A 33 -5.36 -4.40 2.33
C LYS A 33 -5.57 -4.75 0.87
N ILE A 34 -4.64 -5.46 0.22
CA ILE A 34 -4.84 -6.00 -1.13
C ILE A 34 -6.04 -6.94 -1.14
N GLU A 35 -6.08 -7.93 -0.23
CA GLU A 35 -7.18 -8.90 -0.18
C GLU A 35 -8.53 -8.21 0.03
N LYS A 36 -8.59 -7.24 0.96
CA LYS A 36 -9.78 -6.41 1.20
C LYS A 36 -10.15 -5.54 -0.01
N ALA A 37 -9.18 -5.05 -0.78
CA ALA A 37 -9.45 -4.29 -1.99
C ALA A 37 -10.05 -5.19 -3.08
N LEU A 38 -9.47 -6.38 -3.27
CA LEU A 38 -9.91 -7.34 -4.28
C LEU A 38 -11.29 -7.93 -3.98
N SER A 39 -11.63 -8.17 -2.72
CA SER A 39 -12.96 -8.68 -2.32
C SER A 39 -14.08 -7.66 -2.55
N GLN A 40 -13.74 -6.37 -2.68
CA GLN A 40 -14.70 -5.31 -2.99
C GLN A 40 -14.96 -5.15 -4.49
N LEU A 41 -14.22 -5.84 -5.36
CA LEU A 41 -14.40 -5.76 -6.81
C LEU A 41 -15.52 -6.68 -7.28
N ASN A 42 -16.38 -6.19 -8.18
CA ASN A 42 -17.42 -7.03 -8.79
C ASN A 42 -16.80 -8.07 -9.74
N MET A 43 -16.75 -9.33 -9.32
CA MET A 43 -16.12 -10.43 -10.06
C MET A 43 -16.81 -10.83 -11.35
N ALA A 44 -18.06 -10.41 -11.59
CA ALA A 44 -18.71 -10.64 -12.87
C ALA A 44 -18.01 -9.87 -14.01
N ARG A 45 -17.38 -8.72 -13.70
CA ARG A 45 -16.69 -7.87 -14.67
C ARG A 45 -15.39 -8.53 -15.15
N THR A 46 -15.23 -8.64 -16.48
CA THR A 46 -14.07 -9.26 -17.12
C THR A 46 -12.75 -8.61 -16.72
N THR A 47 -12.72 -7.28 -16.56
CA THR A 47 -11.52 -6.53 -16.14
C THR A 47 -11.07 -6.89 -14.72
N ASN A 48 -12.00 -7.20 -13.82
CA ASN A 48 -11.68 -7.61 -12.44
C ASN A 48 -11.14 -9.03 -12.40
N ARG A 49 -11.70 -9.94 -13.21
CA ARG A 49 -11.16 -11.29 -13.39
C ARG A 49 -9.76 -11.27 -13.97
N ALA A 50 -9.53 -10.45 -15.00
CA ALA A 50 -8.21 -10.27 -15.59
C ALA A 50 -7.18 -9.72 -14.59
N LEU A 51 -7.58 -8.77 -13.73
CA LEU A 51 -6.72 -8.28 -12.65
C LEU A 51 -6.36 -9.38 -11.66
N GLN A 52 -7.33 -10.15 -11.16
CA GLN A 52 -7.05 -11.24 -10.23
C GLN A 52 -6.14 -12.30 -10.85
N GLU A 53 -6.35 -12.65 -12.12
CA GLU A 53 -5.51 -13.61 -12.83
C GLU A 53 -4.08 -13.07 -13.02
N SER A 54 -3.93 -11.79 -13.36
CA SER A 54 -2.63 -11.12 -13.43
C SER A 54 -1.91 -11.13 -12.08
N LEU A 55 -2.63 -10.86 -11.00
CA LEU A 55 -2.10 -10.94 -9.64
C LEU A 55 -1.72 -12.38 -9.26
N ARG A 56 -2.50 -13.38 -9.65
CA ARG A 56 -2.14 -14.79 -9.42
C ARG A 56 -0.87 -15.20 -10.16
N ARG A 57 -0.74 -14.81 -11.43
CA ARG A 57 0.41 -15.22 -12.27
C ARG A 57 1.68 -14.45 -11.96
N LYS A 58 1.60 -13.12 -11.91
CA LYS A 58 2.76 -12.22 -11.81
C LYS A 58 2.85 -11.56 -10.44
N GLY A 59 1.71 -11.23 -9.84
CA GLY A 59 1.63 -10.59 -8.52
C GLY A 59 2.15 -11.48 -7.40
N ILE A 60 1.80 -12.78 -7.36
CA ILE A 60 2.22 -13.69 -6.28
C ILE A 60 3.74 -13.77 -6.17
N ARG A 61 4.44 -13.91 -7.31
CA ARG A 61 5.91 -13.94 -7.30
C ARG A 61 6.49 -12.64 -6.76
N LYS A 62 6.03 -11.49 -7.25
CA LYS A 62 6.45 -10.17 -6.74
C LYS A 62 6.15 -10.01 -5.25
N LEU A 63 4.97 -10.42 -4.79
CA LEU A 63 4.57 -10.33 -3.39
C LEU A 63 5.45 -11.21 -2.50
N LYS A 64 5.84 -12.42 -2.95
CA LYS A 64 6.81 -13.26 -2.23
C LYS A 64 8.19 -12.61 -2.16
N GLU A 65 8.70 -12.09 -3.27
CA GLU A 65 9.99 -11.39 -3.31
C GLU A 65 9.99 -10.16 -2.37
N LEU A 66 8.89 -9.40 -2.35
CA LEU A 66 8.69 -8.27 -1.45
C LEU A 66 8.60 -8.71 0.02
N ARG A 67 7.90 -9.81 0.31
CA ARG A 67 7.82 -10.37 1.67
C ARG A 67 9.20 -10.63 2.24
N SER A 68 10.01 -11.40 1.51
CA SER A 68 11.37 -11.73 1.93
C SER A 68 12.23 -10.48 2.12
N PHE A 69 12.11 -9.50 1.21
CA PHE A 69 12.81 -8.22 1.36
C PHE A 69 12.43 -7.48 2.66
N PHE A 70 11.14 -7.41 3.01
CA PHE A 70 10.72 -6.72 4.23
C PHE A 70 11.08 -7.50 5.51
N GLU A 71 11.11 -8.83 5.46
CA GLU A 71 11.63 -9.68 6.54
C GLU A 71 13.14 -9.48 6.76
N GLU A 72 13.92 -9.31 5.68
CA GLU A 72 15.34 -8.94 5.77
C GLU A 72 15.49 -7.54 6.39
N LEU A 73 14.67 -6.58 5.96
CA LEU A 73 14.73 -5.19 6.41
C LEU A 73 14.40 -5.01 7.91
N ASP A 74 13.71 -5.95 8.54
CA ASP A 74 13.47 -5.95 9.99
C ASP A 74 14.77 -5.90 10.81
N LYS A 75 15.85 -6.50 10.28
CA LYS A 75 17.16 -6.59 10.92
C LYS A 75 18.06 -5.39 10.59
N ALA A 76 17.63 -4.53 9.67
CA ALA A 76 18.42 -3.39 9.21
C ALA A 76 18.49 -2.26 10.28
N PRO A 77 19.52 -1.38 10.18
CA PRO A 77 19.61 -0.21 11.03
C PRO A 77 18.37 0.70 10.94
N LEU A 78 18.10 1.47 12.00
CA LEU A 78 16.86 2.25 12.15
C LEU A 78 16.60 3.22 10.99
N ASN A 79 17.64 3.85 10.44
CA ASN A 79 17.53 4.76 9.29
C ASN A 79 16.95 4.07 8.05
N ARG A 80 17.34 2.81 7.77
CA ARG A 80 16.80 2.03 6.65
C ARG A 80 15.35 1.61 6.91
N ARG A 81 15.05 1.13 8.13
CA ARG A 81 13.67 0.81 8.53
C ARG A 81 12.73 2.01 8.40
N LYS A 82 13.23 3.23 8.66
CA LYS A 82 12.46 4.47 8.47
C LYS A 82 11.98 4.71 7.03
N LEU A 83 12.72 4.23 6.03
CA LEU A 83 12.30 4.33 4.63
C LEU A 83 11.02 3.55 4.37
N ALA A 84 10.90 2.35 4.96
CA ALA A 84 9.69 1.53 4.85
C ALA A 84 8.47 2.23 5.45
N TYR A 85 8.62 2.88 6.62
CA TYR A 85 7.50 3.63 7.23
C TYR A 85 6.94 4.70 6.30
N ASN A 86 7.81 5.48 5.67
CA ASN A 86 7.40 6.52 4.74
C ASN A 86 6.72 5.93 3.49
N ALA A 87 7.26 4.83 2.96
CA ALA A 87 6.67 4.12 1.82
C ALA A 87 5.26 3.62 2.13
N PHE A 88 5.09 2.89 3.24
CA PHE A 88 3.80 2.35 3.66
C PHE A 88 2.79 3.43 4.09
N TYR A 89 3.26 4.52 4.70
CA TYR A 89 2.39 5.65 5.03
C TYR A 89 1.71 6.22 3.78
N ARG A 90 2.49 6.45 2.71
CA ARG A 90 1.97 6.95 1.43
C ARG A 90 1.01 5.94 0.79
N LEU A 91 1.34 4.65 0.83
CA LEU A 91 0.50 3.57 0.32
C LEU A 91 -0.86 3.53 1.01
N PHE A 92 -0.89 3.54 2.33
CA PHE A 92 -2.14 3.49 3.10
C PHE A 92 -2.94 4.79 3.00
N GLN A 93 -2.28 5.94 2.83
CA GLN A 93 -2.97 7.19 2.53
C GLN A 93 -3.71 7.10 1.18
N ARG A 94 -3.05 6.61 0.13
CA ARG A 94 -3.68 6.41 -1.19
C ARG A 94 -4.79 5.37 -1.14
N TYR A 95 -4.64 4.33 -0.32
CA TYR A 95 -5.69 3.34 -0.10
C TYR A 95 -6.95 3.99 0.49
N GLN A 96 -6.80 4.85 1.49
CA GLN A 96 -7.94 5.57 2.07
C GLN A 96 -8.62 6.47 1.04
N TRP A 97 -7.84 7.17 0.20
CA TRP A 97 -8.41 7.95 -0.90
C TRP A 97 -9.20 7.09 -1.87
N ALA A 98 -8.65 5.96 -2.31
CA ALA A 98 -9.35 5.03 -3.20
C ALA A 98 -10.68 4.53 -2.61
N LEU A 99 -10.74 4.31 -1.29
CA LEU A 99 -11.98 3.93 -0.61
C LEU A 99 -13.02 5.06 -0.56
N GLU A 100 -12.57 6.32 -0.58
CA GLU A 100 -13.40 7.53 -0.48
C GLU A 100 -13.85 8.07 -1.86
N SER A 101 -13.37 7.50 -2.97
CA SER A 101 -13.61 7.98 -4.35
C SER A 101 -15.04 7.76 -4.91
N GLY A 102 -16.03 7.51 -4.06
CA GLY A 102 -17.44 7.42 -4.47
C GLY A 102 -17.69 6.44 -5.62
N SER A 103 -18.22 6.94 -6.74
CA SER A 103 -18.51 6.13 -7.95
C SER A 103 -17.26 5.55 -8.63
N GLU A 104 -16.09 6.16 -8.43
CA GLU A 104 -14.82 5.72 -9.03
C GLU A 104 -14.06 4.72 -8.16
N LYS A 105 -14.56 4.43 -6.95
CA LYS A 105 -13.92 3.56 -5.96
C LYS A 105 -13.39 2.25 -6.56
N GLU A 106 -14.15 1.60 -7.45
CA GLU A 106 -13.71 0.34 -8.05
C GLU A 106 -12.45 0.52 -8.91
N ILE A 107 -12.39 1.58 -9.72
CA ILE A 107 -11.24 1.88 -10.58
C ILE A 107 -10.04 2.25 -9.71
N GLU A 108 -10.25 3.13 -8.74
CA GLU A 108 -9.20 3.59 -7.83
C GLU A 108 -8.61 2.46 -6.99
N LEU A 109 -9.42 1.49 -6.54
CA LEU A 109 -8.91 0.30 -5.86
C LEU A 109 -8.04 -0.56 -6.78
N LYS A 110 -8.40 -0.73 -8.05
CA LYS A 110 -7.57 -1.48 -9.02
C LYS A 110 -6.23 -0.79 -9.24
N VAL A 111 -6.28 0.53 -9.48
CA VAL A 111 -5.08 1.35 -9.67
C VAL A 111 -4.20 1.31 -8.42
N TRP A 112 -4.81 1.41 -7.24
CA TRP A 112 -4.08 1.30 -5.98
C TRP A 112 -3.38 -0.04 -5.86
N VAL A 113 -4.06 -1.17 -6.09
CA VAL A 113 -3.43 -2.50 -5.99
C VAL A 113 -2.22 -2.63 -6.93
N THR A 114 -2.38 -2.31 -8.21
CA THR A 114 -1.31 -2.50 -9.20
C THR A 114 -0.14 -1.55 -8.96
N SER A 115 -0.42 -0.24 -8.81
CA SER A 115 0.62 0.77 -8.59
C SER A 115 1.36 0.58 -7.26
N SER A 116 0.70 0.04 -6.25
CA SER A 116 1.33 -0.23 -4.95
C SER A 116 2.38 -1.33 -5.02
N ILE A 117 2.06 -2.43 -5.73
CA ILE A 117 3.00 -3.54 -5.92
C ILE A 117 4.21 -3.05 -6.71
N ASP A 118 4.00 -2.31 -7.80
CA ASP A 118 5.10 -1.79 -8.61
C ASP A 118 5.94 -0.76 -7.84
N TYR A 119 5.30 0.13 -7.07
CA TYR A 119 5.99 1.07 -6.20
C TYR A 119 6.89 0.37 -5.16
N LEU A 120 6.36 -0.63 -4.45
CA LEU A 120 7.13 -1.40 -3.48
C LEU A 120 8.26 -2.19 -4.15
N THR A 121 8.04 -2.71 -5.36
CA THR A 121 9.07 -3.41 -6.13
C THR A 121 10.24 -2.49 -6.44
N THR A 122 9.95 -1.27 -6.92
CA THR A 122 10.99 -0.26 -7.18
C THR A 122 11.67 0.19 -5.89
N PHE A 123 10.89 0.42 -4.83
CA PHE A 123 11.42 0.76 -3.51
C PHE A 123 12.43 -0.29 -3.01
N ALA A 124 12.09 -1.58 -3.10
CA ALA A 124 12.97 -2.66 -2.67
C ALA A 124 14.29 -2.68 -3.46
N LYS A 125 14.23 -2.44 -4.78
CA LYS A 125 15.43 -2.32 -5.62
C LYS A 125 16.31 -1.15 -5.20
N THR A 126 15.73 0.04 -5.06
CA THR A 126 16.47 1.24 -4.66
C THR A 126 17.10 1.10 -3.28
N VAL A 127 16.40 0.48 -2.32
CA VAL A 127 16.96 0.27 -0.98
C VAL A 127 18.15 -0.69 -1.02
N ARG A 128 18.10 -1.74 -1.84
CA ARG A 128 19.23 -2.68 -2.03
C ARG A 128 20.43 -2.03 -2.72
N GLU A 129 20.19 -1.22 -3.75
CA GLU A 129 21.26 -0.46 -4.42
C GLU A 129 21.99 0.51 -3.49
N LEU A 130 21.30 1.04 -2.47
CA LEU A 130 21.91 1.84 -1.41
C LEU A 130 22.69 1.02 -0.37
N GLU A 131 22.68 -0.32 -0.44
CA GLU A 131 23.52 -1.19 0.39
C GLU A 131 24.87 -1.51 -0.28
N ASP A 132 24.88 -1.54 -1.61
CA ASP A 132 26.06 -1.88 -2.43
C ASP A 132 26.93 -0.66 -2.79
N ALA A 133 26.49 0.55 -2.44
CA ALA A 133 27.17 1.83 -2.69
C ALA A 133 27.80 2.41 -1.41
#